data_AF-A0A935XX17-F1
#
_entry.id   AF-A0A935XX17-F1
#
_cell.length_a   1.000
_cell.length_b   1.000
_cell.length_c   1.000
_cell.angle_alpha   90.00
_cell.angle_beta   90.00
_cell.angle_gamma   90.00
#
_symmetry.space_group_name_H-M   'P 1'
#
loop_
_entity.id
_entity.type
_entity.pdbx_description
1 polymer ?
#
loop_
_entity_poly.entity_id
_entity_poly.type
_entity_poly.pdbx_seq_one_letter_code
_entity_poly.pdbx_strand_id
1 'polypeptide(L)'
;MLGTIIIISIAILLIGFNLYIRVSTLKYIKTLMDKGIRFGWEQLISSQRWQKEVVENYPNDADFLNRFRKQVLSTSLLFILVIIIVLVLLFSWRSIYL
;
A
#
# COMPACT_ATOMS: atom_id res chain seq x y z
N MET A 1 -14.44 -19.78 -21.90
CA MET A 1 -15.05 -19.87 -20.55
C MET A 1 -14.02 -20.07 -19.44
N LEU A 2 -13.14 -21.08 -19.49
CA LEU A 2 -12.11 -21.31 -18.45
C LEU A 2 -11.17 -20.11 -18.22
N GLY A 3 -10.67 -19.48 -19.29
CA GLY A 3 -9.79 -18.31 -19.16
C GLY A 3 -10.43 -17.12 -18.46
N THR A 4 -11.73 -16.90 -18.66
CA THR A 4 -12.47 -15.79 -18.04
C THR A 4 -12.64 -16.00 -16.55
N ILE A 5 -12.92 -17.25 -16.15
CA ILE A 5 -13.06 -17.66 -14.75
C ILE A 5 -11.74 -17.45 -14.00
N ILE A 6 -10.60 -17.79 -14.61
CA ILE A 6 -9.26 -17.59 -14.01
C ILE A 6 -9.01 -16.10 -13.78
N ILE A 7 -9.31 -15.24 -14.74
CA ILE A 7 -9.10 -13.78 -14.62
C ILE A 7 -9.98 -13.19 -13.53
N ILE A 8 -11.27 -13.57 -13.48
CA ILE A 8 -12.19 -13.10 -12.44
C ILE A 8 -11.71 -13.56 -11.05
N SER A 9 -11.26 -14.81 -10.93
CA SER A 9 -10.74 -15.35 -9.66
C SER A 9 -9.49 -14.60 -9.19
N ILE A 10 -8.56 -14.32 -10.11
CA ILE A 10 -7.37 -13.50 -9.83
C ILE A 10 -7.77 -12.09 -9.43
N ALA A 11 -8.71 -11.46 -10.14
CA ALA A 11 -9.19 -10.12 -9.82
C ALA A 11 -9.80 -10.04 -8.42
N ILE A 12 -10.63 -11.01 -8.03
CA ILE A 12 -11.22 -11.08 -6.68
C ILE A 12 -10.14 -11.26 -5.61
N LEU A 13 -9.17 -12.16 -5.82
CA LEU A 13 -8.05 -12.35 -4.90
C LEU A 13 -7.23 -11.07 -4.73
N LEU A 14 -6.96 -10.36 -5.81
CA LEU A 14 -6.21 -9.12 -5.80
C LEU A 14 -6.98 -7.99 -5.10
N ILE A 15 -8.30 -7.89 -5.30
CA ILE A 15 -9.17 -6.95 -4.57
C ILE A 15 -9.22 -7.29 -3.07
N GLY A 16 -9.34 -8.57 -2.72
CA GLY A 16 -9.32 -9.03 -1.33
C GLY A 16 -7.98 -8.74 -0.64
N PHE A 17 -6.87 -9.01 -1.32
CA PHE A 17 -5.53 -8.67 -0.85
C PHE A 17 -5.36 -7.16 -0.62
N ASN A 18 -5.88 -6.35 -1.54
CA ASN A 18 -5.88 -4.90 -1.44
C ASN A 18 -6.66 -4.39 -0.22
N LEU A 19 -7.87 -4.93 0.00
CA LEU A 19 -8.69 -4.64 1.17
C LEU A 19 -8.00 -5.03 2.48
N TYR A 20 -7.41 -6.23 2.52
CA TYR A 20 -6.67 -6.71 3.70
C TYR A 20 -5.55 -5.74 4.09
N ILE A 21 -4.77 -5.29 3.11
CA ILE A 21 -3.68 -4.36 3.39
C ILE A 21 -4.23 -3.01 3.87
N ARG A 22 -5.31 -2.50 3.26
CA ARG A 22 -5.93 -1.23 3.68
C ARG A 22 -6.39 -1.27 5.13
N VAL A 23 -7.00 -2.37 5.57
CA VAL A 23 -7.40 -2.57 6.98
C VAL A 23 -6.18 -2.58 7.90
N SER A 24 -5.07 -3.22 7.49
CA SER A 24 -3.82 -3.22 8.27
C SER A 24 -3.24 -1.81 8.41
N THR A 25 -3.18 -1.04 7.31
CA THR A 25 -2.69 0.35 7.33
C THR A 25 -3.58 1.25 8.20
N LEU A 26 -4.90 1.08 8.17
CA LEU A 26 -5.83 1.84 9.02
C LEU A 26 -5.56 1.62 10.52
N LYS A 27 -5.17 0.40 10.94
CA LYS A 27 -4.78 0.15 12.33
C LYS A 27 -3.56 0.97 12.73
N TYR A 28 -2.54 1.03 11.89
CA TYR A 28 -1.36 1.85 12.14
C TYR A 28 -1.68 3.35 12.18
N ILE A 29 -2.53 3.82 11.25
CA ILE A 29 -2.99 5.22 11.23
C ILE A 29 -3.74 5.54 12.53
N LYS A 30 -4.59 4.63 13.01
CA LYS A 30 -5.27 4.79 14.30
C LYS A 30 -4.27 4.93 15.45
N THR A 31 -3.26 4.07 15.53
CA THR A 31 -2.21 4.17 16.55
C THR A 31 -1.43 5.49 16.48
N LEU A 32 -1.16 6.01 15.27
CA LEU A 32 -0.51 7.31 15.09
C LEU A 32 -1.40 8.46 15.59
N MET A 33 -2.70 8.40 15.32
CA MET A 33 -3.68 9.38 15.81
C MET A 33 -3.80 9.35 17.34
N ASP A 34 -3.88 8.15 17.94
CA ASP A 34 -3.97 7.99 19.40
C ASP A 34 -2.72 8.53 20.11
N LYS A 35 -1.55 8.44 19.48
CA LYS A 35 -0.28 9.01 19.97
C LYS A 35 -0.09 10.50 19.64
N GLY A 36 -1.01 11.12 18.89
CA GLY A 36 -0.91 12.52 18.47
C GLY A 36 0.24 12.81 17.50
N ILE A 37 0.76 11.79 16.81
CA ILE A 37 1.88 11.93 15.88
C ILE A 37 1.36 12.57 14.58
N ARG A 38 1.93 13.70 14.19
CA ARG A 38 1.57 14.44 12.96
C ARG A 38 2.75 14.51 12.02
N PHE A 39 2.53 14.18 10.74
CA PHE A 39 3.51 14.33 9.68
C PHE A 39 2.80 14.59 8.34
N GLY A 40 3.51 15.21 7.40
CA GLY A 40 3.05 15.43 6.03
C GLY A 40 3.42 14.29 5.08
N TRP A 41 2.70 14.18 3.96
CA TRP A 41 2.99 13.17 2.92
C TRP A 41 4.41 13.26 2.36
N GLU A 42 4.92 14.48 2.15
CA GLU A 42 6.27 14.70 1.64
C GLU A 42 7.36 14.15 2.58
N GLN A 43 7.11 14.21 3.88
CA GLN A 43 8.00 13.67 4.91
C GLN A 43 7.99 12.14 4.89
N LEU A 44 6.83 11.52 4.65
CA LEU A 44 6.70 10.06 4.58
C LEU A 44 7.44 9.48 3.37
N ILE A 45 7.38 10.16 2.22
CA ILE A 45 8.03 9.70 0.99
C ILE A 45 9.55 9.89 1.09
N SER A 46 10.01 11.08 1.49
CA SER A 46 11.44 11.40 1.58
C SER A 46 12.09 10.77 2.82
N SER A 47 13.03 9.84 2.60
CA SER A 47 13.73 9.19 3.72
C SER A 47 14.52 10.17 4.58
N GLN A 48 15.06 11.21 3.96
CA GLN A 48 15.85 12.22 4.67
C GLN A 48 14.96 13.09 5.56
N ARG A 49 13.81 13.54 5.02
CA ARG A 49 12.85 14.34 5.78
C ARG A 49 12.16 13.51 6.86
N TRP A 50 11.87 12.23 6.60
CA TRP A 50 11.33 11.32 7.60
C TRP A 50 12.21 11.24 8.85
N GLN A 51 13.51 11.04 8.67
CA GLN A 51 14.42 10.92 9.80
C GLN A 51 14.55 12.23 10.56
N LYS A 52 14.81 13.34 9.84
CA LYS A 52 15.06 14.64 10.47
C LYS A 52 13.82 15.34 11.01
N GLU A 53 12.69 15.21 10.35
CA GLU A 53 11.48 16.00 10.68
C GLU A 53 10.42 15.17 11.43
N VAL A 54 10.48 13.84 11.40
CA VAL A 54 9.49 12.98 12.06
C VAL A 54 10.14 12.14 13.15
N VAL A 55 11.15 11.34 12.83
CA VAL A 55 11.76 10.42 13.80
C VAL A 55 12.49 11.16 14.92
N GLU A 56 13.22 12.23 14.60
CA GLU A 56 13.86 13.09 15.61
C GLU A 56 12.86 13.76 16.57
N ASN A 57 11.65 14.10 16.10
CA ASN A 57 10.59 14.69 16.93
C ASN A 57 9.88 13.64 17.82
N TYR A 58 9.98 12.35 17.48
CA TYR A 58 9.32 11.25 18.18
C TYR A 58 10.29 10.08 18.44
N PRO A 59 11.38 10.30 19.20
CA PRO A 59 12.46 9.32 19.35
C PRO A 59 12.00 8.02 20.04
N ASN A 60 11.05 8.11 20.96
CA ASN A 60 10.49 6.94 21.66
C ASN A 60 9.66 6.02 20.73
N ASP A 61 9.23 6.53 19.58
CA ASP A 61 8.41 5.81 18.59
C ASP A 61 9.18 5.53 17.29
N ALA A 62 10.49 5.78 17.25
CA ALA A 62 11.32 5.68 16.05
C ALA A 62 11.19 4.33 15.31
N ASP A 63 11.24 3.22 16.06
CA ASP A 63 11.10 1.88 15.49
C ASP A 63 9.71 1.63 14.91
N PHE A 64 8.66 2.10 15.59
CA PHE A 64 7.29 1.99 15.11
C PHE A 64 7.10 2.82 13.84
N LEU A 65 7.61 4.05 13.82
CA LEU A 65 7.56 4.96 12.69
C LEU A 65 8.28 4.40 11.46
N ASN A 66 9.47 3.84 11.64
CA ASN A 66 10.23 3.24 10.54
C ASN A 66 9.52 1.99 9.97
N ARG A 67 8.94 1.14 10.84
CA ARG A 67 8.12 0.01 10.40
C ARG A 67 6.87 0.47 9.65
N PHE A 68 6.18 1.46 10.19
CA PHE A 68 5.00 2.06 9.56
C PHE A 68 5.33 2.59 8.15
N ARG A 69 6.37 3.43 8.03
CA ARG A 69 6.79 3.98 6.74
C ARG A 69 7.10 2.88 5.73
N LYS A 70 7.88 1.88 6.12
CA LYS A 70 8.22 0.74 5.26
C LYS A 70 6.97 0.01 4.80
N GLN A 71 6.03 -0.25 5.71
CA GLN A 71 4.79 -0.96 5.40
C GLN A 71 3.89 -0.15 4.47
N VAL A 72 3.74 1.17 4.70
CA VAL A 72 2.95 2.05 3.83
C VAL A 72 3.56 2.12 2.43
N LEU A 73 4.86 2.36 2.31
CA LEU A 73 5.53 2.44 1.00
C LEU A 73 5.47 1.11 0.24
N SER A 74 5.73 0.00 0.91
CA SER A 74 5.63 -1.34 0.31
C SER A 74 4.21 -1.66 -0.12
N THR A 75 3.21 -1.31 0.69
CA THR A 75 1.79 -1.45 0.38
C THR A 75 1.42 -0.65 -0.88
N SER A 76 1.82 0.61 -0.95
CA SER A 76 1.53 1.47 -2.09
C SER A 76 2.14 0.94 -3.38
N LEU A 77 3.38 0.40 -3.30
CA LEU A 77 4.03 -0.22 -4.45
C LEU A 77 3.32 -1.50 -4.88
N LEU A 78 2.94 -2.37 -3.94
CA LEU A 78 2.15 -3.57 -4.23
C LEU A 78 0.80 -3.20 -4.86
N PHE A 79 0.12 -2.17 -4.36
CA PHE A 79 -1.15 -1.68 -4.91
C PHE A 79 -1.00 -1.27 -6.39
N ILE A 80 0.03 -0.48 -6.71
CA ILE A 80 0.33 -0.07 -8.09
C ILE A 80 0.62 -1.28 -8.97
N LEU A 81 1.43 -2.22 -8.48
CA LEU A 81 1.80 -3.43 -9.22
C LEU A 81 0.58 -4.31 -9.51
N VAL A 82 -0.33 -4.46 -8.54
CA VAL A 82 -1.61 -5.16 -8.73
C VAL A 82 -2.46 -4.50 -9.81
N ILE A 83 -2.58 -3.17 -9.80
CA ILE A 83 -3.33 -2.43 -10.83
C ILE A 83 -2.73 -2.68 -12.22
N ILE A 84 -1.40 -2.59 -12.34
CA ILE A 84 -0.71 -2.82 -13.61
C ILE A 84 -0.97 -4.24 -14.12
N ILE A 85 -0.87 -5.25 -13.26
CA ILE A 85 -1.16 -6.66 -13.62
C ILE A 85 -2.60 -6.79 -14.12
N VAL A 86 -3.58 -6.24 -13.40
CA VAL A 86 -4.99 -6.30 -13.80
C VAL A 86 -5.21 -5.61 -15.16
N LEU A 87 -4.63 -4.43 -15.39
CA LEU A 87 -4.73 -3.71 -16.66
C LEU A 87 -4.10 -4.48 -17.82
N VAL A 88 -2.92 -5.09 -17.60
CA VAL A 88 -2.26 -5.93 -18.60
C VAL A 88 -3.10 -7.15 -18.93
N LEU A 89 -3.64 -7.85 -17.92
CA LEU A 89 -4.51 -9.00 -18.12
C LEU A 89 -5.77 -8.64 -18.92
N LEU A 90 -6.41 -7.51 -18.60
CA LEU A 90 -7.59 -7.02 -19.32
C LEU A 90 -7.25 -6.61 -20.76
N PHE A 91 -6.11 -5.96 -20.99
CA PHE A 91 -5.66 -5.57 -22.31
C PHE A 91 -5.30 -6.78 -23.18
N SER A 92 -4.55 -7.74 -22.64
CA SER A 92 -4.25 -9.02 -23.30
C SER A 92 -5.51 -9.80 -23.61
N TRP A 93 -6.47 -9.86 -22.68
CA TRP A 93 -7.77 -10.47 -22.95
C TRP A 93 -8.48 -9.79 -24.12
N ARG A 94 -8.52 -8.45 -24.14
CA ARG A 94 -9.13 -7.69 -25.23
C ARG A 94 -8.45 -7.99 -26.56
N SER A 95 -7.12 -8.02 -26.61
CA SER A 95 -6.35 -8.29 -27.83
C SER A 95 -6.48 -9.71 -28.38
N ILE A 96 -6.86 -10.69 -27.55
CA ILE A 96 -6.98 -12.10 -27.97
C ILE A 96 -8.39 -12.42 -28.48
N TYR A 97 -9.42 -11.72 -27.98
CA TYR A 97 -10.83 -12.02 -28.25
C TYR A 97 -11.53 -11.04 -29.20
N LEU A 98 -10.88 -9.92 -29.58
CA LEU A 98 -11.31 -8.95 -30.59
C LEU A 98 -10.31 -8.94 -31.74
#